data_AF-A0A9E1EPD0-F1
#
_entry.id   AF-A0A9E1EPD0-F1
#
_cell.length_a   1.000
_cell.length_b   1.000
_cell.length_c   1.000
_cell.angle_alpha   90.00
_cell.angle_beta   90.00
_cell.angle_gamma   90.00
#
_symmetry.space_group_name_H-M   'P 1'
#
loop_
_entity.id
_entity.type
_entity.pdbx_description
1 polymer ?
#
loop_
_entity_poly.entity_id
_entity_poly.type
_entity_poly.pdbx_seq_one_letter_code
_entity_poly.pdbx_strand_id
1 'polypeptide(L)'
;MRLLFKQRFFSWFDSYDIYDDNGATVFTVEGKLAWGHCLHILNAAGEHIGTVQQRVLTFLPKFDLYEFDRCIGTIKKEFTFFVPHFTVEGSDWAVEGQFMEWDYTIVSASRGTVATIGKELFHWTDTYVIDVADPADALHALMVVLAIDAEKCSRSS
;
A
#
# COMPACT_ATOMS: atom_id res chain seq x y z
N MET A 1 14.92 -4.40 1.13
CA MET A 1 14.94 -2.92 1.18
C MET A 1 13.77 -2.51 2.03
N ARG A 2 13.97 -1.64 3.02
CA ARG A 2 12.89 -1.23 3.90
C ARG A 2 12.37 0.15 3.52
N LEU A 3 11.05 0.27 3.47
CA LEU A 3 10.33 1.52 3.33
C LEU A 3 9.68 1.85 4.68
N LEU A 4 9.94 3.05 5.18
CA LEU A 4 9.50 3.53 6.48
C LEU A 4 8.51 4.69 6.30
N PHE A 5 7.39 4.63 7.01
CA PHE A 5 6.41 5.72 7.03
C PHE A 5 5.72 5.80 8.40
N LYS A 6 5.27 6.99 8.81
CA LYS A 6 4.69 7.20 10.14
C LYS A 6 3.17 7.02 10.17
N GLN A 7 2.67 6.44 11.27
CA GLN A 7 1.28 6.21 11.64
C GLN A 7 0.44 7.50 11.76
N ARG A 8 1.01 8.71 11.76
CA ARG A 8 0.23 9.96 11.91
C ARG A 8 -0.13 10.67 10.61
N PHE A 9 0.15 10.06 9.45
CA PHE A 9 -0.14 10.64 8.14
C PHE A 9 -1.48 10.19 7.53
N PHE A 10 -2.35 9.53 8.31
CA PHE A 10 -3.63 8.96 7.85
C PHE A 10 -4.77 9.98 7.65
N SER A 11 -4.46 11.25 7.45
CA SER A 11 -5.40 12.12 6.76
C SER A 11 -5.22 11.79 5.28
N TRP A 12 -6.13 11.04 4.68
CA TRP A 12 -6.06 10.63 3.27
C TRP A 12 -5.76 11.78 2.27
N PHE A 13 -6.09 13.02 2.63
CA PHE A 13 -5.85 14.22 1.84
C PHE A 13 -4.48 14.87 2.08
N ASP A 14 -3.73 14.45 3.09
CA ASP A 14 -2.41 14.99 3.39
C ASP A 14 -1.34 14.28 2.56
N SER A 15 -0.38 15.04 2.09
CA SER A 15 0.83 14.51 1.45
C SER A 15 1.81 14.01 2.50
N TYR A 16 2.47 12.88 2.26
CA TYR A 16 3.50 12.36 3.15
C TYR A 16 4.63 11.65 2.42
N ASP A 17 5.78 11.65 3.08
CA ASP A 17 7.01 11.07 2.55
C ASP A 17 7.26 9.67 3.11
N ILE A 18 7.86 8.84 2.27
CA ILE A 18 8.28 7.47 2.57
C ILE A 18 9.79 7.41 2.47
N TYR A 19 10.40 6.91 3.52
CA TYR A 19 11.84 6.95 3.73
C TYR A 19 12.46 5.57 3.53
N ASP A 20 13.72 5.52 3.12
CA ASP A 20 14.53 4.31 3.19
C ASP A 20 15.20 4.16 4.57
N ASP A 21 15.99 3.10 4.70
CA ASP A 21 16.81 2.81 5.87
C ASP A 21 17.83 3.88 6.24
N ASN A 22 18.20 4.73 5.30
CA ASN A 22 19.13 5.82 5.51
C ASN A 22 18.41 7.14 5.87
N GLY A 23 17.07 7.12 5.92
CA GLY A 23 16.25 8.30 6.14
C GLY A 23 16.09 9.19 4.90
N ALA A 24 16.47 8.71 3.72
CA ALA A 24 16.27 9.42 2.46
C ALA A 24 14.84 9.19 1.94
N THR A 25 14.19 10.25 1.45
CA THR A 25 12.88 10.13 0.81
C THR A 25 12.99 9.35 -0.49
N VAL A 26 12.29 8.21 -0.56
CA VAL A 26 12.22 7.36 -1.75
C VAL A 26 10.97 7.68 -2.57
N PHE A 27 9.85 7.86 -1.87
CA PHE A 27 8.56 8.17 -2.47
C PHE A 27 7.86 9.27 -1.69
N THR A 28 7.05 10.05 -2.39
CA THR A 28 6.09 10.99 -1.79
C THR A 28 4.70 10.58 -2.23
N VAL A 29 3.78 10.44 -1.29
CA VAL A 29 2.38 10.09 -1.56
C VAL A 29 1.53 11.34 -1.38
N GLU A 30 0.74 11.66 -2.40
CA GLU A 30 -0.19 12.79 -2.40
C GLU A 30 -1.64 12.31 -2.52
N GLY A 31 -2.49 12.69 -1.58
CA GLY A 31 -3.94 12.55 -1.73
C GLY A 31 -4.48 13.48 -2.82
N LYS A 32 -5.27 12.95 -3.76
CA LYS A 32 -6.02 13.75 -4.74
C LYS A 32 -7.50 13.72 -4.43
N LEU A 33 -8.14 14.87 -4.64
CA LEU A 33 -9.59 15.02 -4.51
C LEU A 33 -10.26 14.39 -5.74
N ALA A 34 -10.77 13.17 -5.54
CA ALA A 34 -11.48 12.40 -6.54
C ALA A 34 -12.81 11.88 -5.96
N TRP A 35 -13.65 11.29 -6.81
CA TRP A 35 -14.81 10.55 -6.31
C TRP A 35 -14.32 9.25 -5.69
N GLY A 36 -14.15 9.25 -4.36
CA GLY A 36 -13.51 8.18 -3.60
C GLY A 36 -12.03 8.43 -3.33
N HIS A 37 -11.36 7.41 -2.82
CA HIS A 37 -9.95 7.46 -2.47
C HIS A 37 -9.06 7.46 -3.73
N CYS A 38 -8.30 8.53 -4.00
CA CYS A 38 -7.20 8.55 -4.97
C CYS A 38 -5.87 9.02 -4.36
N LEU A 39 -4.79 8.23 -4.51
CA LEU A 39 -3.41 8.60 -4.13
C LEU A 39 -2.51 8.61 -5.35
N HIS A 40 -1.68 9.63 -5.42
CA HIS A 40 -0.58 9.73 -6.38
C HIS A 40 0.73 9.42 -5.64
N ILE A 41 1.59 8.63 -6.28
CA ILE A 41 2.91 8.27 -5.78
C ILE A 41 3.93 8.93 -6.70
N LEU A 42 4.80 9.72 -6.10
CA LEU A 42 5.88 10.44 -6.75
C LEU A 42 7.21 9.79 -6.37
N ASN A 43 8.17 9.79 -7.30
CA ASN A 43 9.55 9.40 -7.00
C ASN A 43 10.27 10.52 -6.21
N ALA A 44 11.51 10.24 -5.78
CA ALA A 44 12.36 11.22 -5.09
C ALA A 44 12.64 12.51 -5.89
N ALA A 45 12.43 12.52 -7.21
CA ALA A 45 12.56 13.71 -8.05
C ALA A 45 11.26 14.53 -8.16
N GLY A 46 10.16 14.06 -7.54
CA GLY A 46 8.84 14.68 -7.63
C GLY A 46 8.09 14.35 -8.92
N GLU A 47 8.51 13.30 -9.64
CA GLU A 47 7.80 12.84 -10.84
C GLU A 47 6.75 11.81 -10.46
N HIS A 48 5.56 11.93 -11.02
CA HIS A 48 4.49 10.96 -10.81
C HIS A 48 4.83 9.62 -11.47
N ILE A 49 4.87 8.56 -10.67
CA ILE A 49 5.22 7.20 -11.12
C ILE A 49 4.09 6.20 -10.89
N GLY A 50 3.08 6.52 -10.09
CA GLY A 50 1.98 5.59 -9.88
C GLY A 50 0.77 6.18 -9.18
N THR A 51 -0.37 5.52 -9.36
CA THR A 51 -1.66 5.93 -8.79
C THR A 51 -2.36 4.74 -8.15
N VAL A 52 -2.90 4.94 -6.96
CA VAL A 52 -3.82 4.01 -6.30
C VAL A 52 -5.20 4.66 -6.28
N GLN A 53 -6.14 4.09 -7.04
CA GLN A 53 -7.48 4.67 -7.19
C GLN A 53 -8.56 3.69 -6.76
N GLN A 54 -9.39 4.09 -5.80
CA GLN A 54 -10.55 3.34 -5.38
C GLN A 54 -11.64 3.38 -6.45
N ARG A 55 -12.20 2.20 -6.74
CA ARG A 55 -13.42 2.10 -7.54
C ARG A 55 -14.62 2.29 -6.62
N VAL A 56 -15.33 3.41 -6.82
CA VAL A 56 -16.59 3.70 -6.13
C VAL A 56 -17.75 2.86 -6.68
N LEU A 57 -18.82 2.72 -5.90
CA LEU A 57 -20.05 1.97 -6.24
C LEU A 57 -19.86 0.45 -6.46
N THR A 58 -18.84 -0.14 -5.86
CA THR A 58 -18.65 -1.60 -5.83
C THR A 58 -19.19 -2.19 -4.53
N PHE A 59 -19.70 -3.44 -4.58
CA PHE A 59 -20.22 -4.11 -3.39
C PHE A 59 -19.14 -4.41 -2.34
N LEU A 60 -17.91 -4.69 -2.79
CA LEU A 60 -16.72 -4.85 -1.95
C LEU A 60 -15.67 -3.81 -2.34
N PRO A 61 -14.78 -3.39 -1.41
CA PRO A 61 -13.67 -2.49 -1.71
C PRO A 61 -12.79 -3.02 -2.86
N LYS A 62 -12.55 -2.16 -3.85
CA LYS A 62 -11.67 -2.42 -4.99
C LYS A 62 -10.80 -1.20 -5.28
N PHE A 63 -9.54 -1.43 -5.58
CA PHE A 63 -8.57 -0.39 -5.89
C PHE A 63 -7.83 -0.76 -7.17
N ASP A 64 -7.86 0.12 -8.16
CA ASP A 64 -7.10 0.01 -9.39
C ASP A 64 -5.70 0.61 -9.17
N LEU A 65 -4.67 -0.11 -9.60
CA LEU A 65 -3.27 0.27 -9.50
C LEU A 65 -2.78 0.69 -10.88
N TYR A 66 -2.19 1.89 -10.94
CA TYR A 66 -1.60 2.42 -12.16
C TYR A 66 -0.11 2.65 -11.94
N GLU A 67 0.71 2.17 -12.86
CA GLU A 67 2.10 2.58 -13.00
C GLU A 67 2.15 3.56 -14.17
N PHE A 68 2.56 4.80 -13.90
CA PHE A 68 2.33 5.94 -14.79
C PHE A 68 0.84 6.03 -15.18
N ASP A 69 0.53 5.86 -16.47
CA ASP A 69 -0.85 5.88 -17.00
C ASP A 69 -1.39 4.46 -17.32
N ARG A 70 -0.62 3.40 -17.00
CA ARG A 70 -0.99 2.03 -17.32
C ARG A 70 -1.56 1.34 -16.09
N CYS A 71 -2.80 0.83 -16.22
CA CYS A 71 -3.36 -0.07 -15.21
C CYS A 71 -2.56 -1.38 -15.20
N ILE A 72 -1.89 -1.64 -14.07
CA ILE A 72 -1.06 -2.84 -13.86
C ILE A 72 -1.82 -3.94 -13.11
N GLY A 73 -2.89 -3.57 -12.40
CA GLY A 73 -3.68 -4.53 -11.66
C GLY A 73 -4.80 -3.91 -10.83
N THR A 74 -5.60 -4.77 -10.22
CA THR A 74 -6.68 -4.35 -9.32
C THR A 74 -6.61 -5.17 -8.03
N ILE A 75 -6.53 -4.48 -6.90
CA ILE A 75 -6.64 -5.09 -5.57
C ILE A 75 -8.11 -5.22 -5.24
N LYS A 76 -8.53 -6.43 -4.88
CA LYS A 76 -9.90 -6.71 -4.48
C LYS A 76 -9.91 -7.35 -3.10
N LYS A 77 -10.78 -6.84 -2.25
CA LYS A 77 -11.10 -7.51 -1.00
C LYS A 77 -12.01 -8.70 -1.31
N GLU A 78 -11.61 -9.88 -0.88
CA GLU A 78 -12.43 -11.08 -1.01
C GLU A 78 -13.45 -11.18 0.13
N PHE A 79 -14.56 -11.86 -0.15
CA PHE A 79 -15.59 -12.11 0.84
C PHE A 79 -15.15 -13.26 1.74
N THR A 80 -14.60 -12.94 2.91
CA THR A 80 -14.15 -13.91 3.90
C THR A 80 -14.84 -13.70 5.24
N PHE A 81 -15.13 -14.79 5.96
CA PHE A 81 -15.92 -14.76 7.20
C PHE A 81 -15.12 -14.42 8.47
N PHE A 82 -13.79 -14.55 8.45
CA PHE A 82 -12.96 -14.42 9.67
C PHE A 82 -11.71 -13.55 9.47
N VAL A 83 -10.94 -13.79 8.40
CA VAL A 83 -9.69 -13.07 8.12
C VAL A 83 -9.85 -12.34 6.80
N PRO A 84 -9.69 -11.01 6.75
CA PRO A 84 -9.75 -10.29 5.47
C PRO A 84 -8.71 -10.88 4.51
N HIS A 85 -9.07 -11.09 3.26
CA HIS A 85 -8.14 -11.57 2.24
C HIS A 85 -8.18 -10.60 1.05
N PHE A 86 -7.02 -10.28 0.52
CA PHE A 86 -6.89 -9.39 -0.62
C PHE A 86 -6.11 -10.10 -1.72
N THR A 87 -6.68 -10.09 -2.92
CA THR A 87 -6.05 -10.63 -4.13
C THR A 87 -5.71 -9.48 -5.07
N VAL A 88 -4.55 -9.59 -5.73
CA VAL A 88 -4.08 -8.61 -6.71
C VAL A 88 -4.30 -9.20 -8.09
N GLU A 89 -5.34 -8.75 -8.80
CA GLU A 89 -5.54 -9.14 -10.19
C GLU A 89 -4.46 -8.48 -11.06
N GLY A 90 -3.80 -9.25 -11.91
CA GLY A 90 -2.69 -8.77 -12.75
C GLY A 90 -1.31 -9.22 -12.28
N SER A 91 -1.19 -9.73 -11.05
CA SER A 91 -0.01 -10.41 -10.54
C SER A 91 -0.37 -11.74 -9.88
N ASP A 92 0.62 -12.52 -9.48
CA ASP A 92 0.44 -13.73 -8.68
C ASP A 92 0.53 -13.45 -7.17
N TRP A 93 0.25 -12.20 -6.78
CA TRP A 93 0.40 -11.73 -5.41
C TRP A 93 -0.89 -11.90 -4.61
N ALA A 94 -0.74 -12.44 -3.40
CA ALA A 94 -1.76 -12.52 -2.39
C ALA A 94 -1.27 -11.82 -1.12
N VAL A 95 -2.20 -11.25 -0.36
CA VAL A 95 -1.88 -10.64 0.93
C VAL A 95 -2.47 -11.49 2.04
N GLU A 96 -1.60 -11.91 2.96
CA GLU A 96 -1.93 -12.82 4.05
C GLU A 96 -1.47 -12.25 5.39
N GLY A 97 -2.25 -12.44 6.46
CA GLY A 97 -1.88 -12.05 7.82
C GLY A 97 -2.94 -11.28 8.59
N GLN A 98 -2.50 -10.62 9.67
CA GLN A 98 -3.34 -9.81 10.55
C GLN A 98 -3.28 -8.33 10.17
N PHE A 99 -4.21 -7.95 9.29
CA PHE A 99 -4.32 -6.59 8.78
C PHE A 99 -4.54 -5.56 9.90
N MET A 100 -5.30 -5.88 10.95
CA MET A 100 -5.60 -4.93 12.04
C MET A 100 -4.34 -4.35 12.71
N GLU A 101 -3.33 -5.19 12.94
CA GLU A 101 -2.12 -4.77 13.66
C GLU A 101 -0.98 -4.33 12.74
N TRP A 102 -1.24 -4.30 11.42
CA TRP A 102 -0.21 -4.13 10.38
C TRP A 102 0.85 -5.22 10.43
N ASP A 103 0.43 -6.46 10.68
CA ASP A 103 1.29 -7.63 10.65
C ASP A 103 0.81 -8.55 9.53
N TYR A 104 1.25 -8.24 8.31
CA TYR A 104 0.84 -8.99 7.11
C TYR A 104 1.96 -9.05 6.09
N THR A 105 1.88 -10.05 5.21
CA THR A 105 2.90 -10.36 4.21
C THR A 105 2.26 -10.42 2.84
N ILE A 106 2.95 -9.84 1.86
CA ILE A 106 2.66 -9.98 0.44
C ILE A 106 3.45 -11.19 -0.06
N VAL A 107 2.75 -12.21 -0.53
CA VAL A 107 3.32 -13.45 -1.04
C VAL A 107 3.03 -13.59 -2.53
N SER A 108 4.01 -14.03 -3.29
CA SER A 108 3.90 -14.39 -4.70
C SER A 108 3.92 -15.92 -4.80
N ALA A 109 2.98 -16.50 -5.55
CA ALA A 109 2.93 -17.95 -5.73
C ALA A 109 4.20 -18.52 -6.40
N SER A 110 4.86 -17.73 -7.26
CA SER A 110 6.07 -18.14 -7.97
C SER A 110 7.37 -17.79 -7.24
N ARG A 111 7.42 -16.68 -6.50
CA ARG A 111 8.66 -16.16 -5.90
C ARG A 111 8.74 -16.32 -4.37
N GLY A 112 7.64 -16.66 -3.71
CA GLY A 112 7.54 -16.68 -2.24
C GLY A 112 7.29 -15.28 -1.68
N THR A 113 7.86 -14.96 -0.52
CA THR A 113 7.64 -13.67 0.15
C THR A 113 8.18 -12.49 -0.67
N VAL A 114 7.30 -11.55 -1.01
CA VAL A 114 7.63 -10.31 -1.74
C VAL A 114 7.91 -9.17 -0.77
N ALA A 115 7.02 -8.97 0.20
CA ALA A 115 7.18 -7.93 1.21
C ALA A 115 6.53 -8.31 2.53
N THR A 116 7.13 -7.88 3.64
CA THR A 116 6.59 -8.05 4.99
C THR A 116 6.29 -6.69 5.57
N ILE A 117 5.06 -6.52 6.07
CA ILE A 117 4.60 -5.29 6.69
C ILE A 117 4.53 -5.51 8.19
N GLY A 118 5.14 -4.60 8.94
CA GLY A 118 5.23 -4.66 10.39
C GLY A 118 5.38 -3.29 11.03
N LYS A 119 5.31 -3.25 12.36
CA LYS A 119 5.67 -2.07 13.16
C LYS A 119 7.16 -2.08 13.47
N GLU A 120 7.78 -0.91 13.44
CA GLU A 120 9.14 -0.74 13.92
C GLU A 120 9.16 -0.73 15.46
N LEU A 121 9.78 -1.73 16.08
CA LEU A 121 9.76 -1.88 17.54
C LEU A 121 10.86 -1.11 18.28
N PHE A 122 11.92 -0.66 17.58
CA PHE A 122 13.17 -0.25 18.24
C PHE A 122 13.39 1.26 18.36
N HIS A 123 12.71 2.11 17.58
CA HIS A 123 13.00 3.55 17.57
C HIS A 123 11.78 4.48 17.58
N TRP A 124 10.62 4.06 17.08
CA TRP A 124 9.45 4.91 16.94
C TRP A 124 8.18 4.06 17.07
N THR A 125 7.41 4.23 18.16
CA THR A 125 6.16 3.49 18.38
C THR A 125 5.11 3.71 17.29
N ASP A 126 5.31 4.73 16.46
CA ASP A 126 4.39 5.17 15.41
C ASP A 126 4.99 5.02 13.99
N THR A 127 6.00 4.17 13.77
CA THR A 127 6.56 3.93 12.42
C THR A 127 6.24 2.51 11.95
N TYR A 128 5.75 2.41 10.71
CA TYR A 128 5.57 1.14 10.01
C TYR A 128 6.70 0.92 9.02
N VAL A 129 6.98 -0.36 8.80
CA VAL A 129 8.02 -0.83 7.89
C VAL A 129 7.39 -1.75 6.86
N ILE A 130 7.71 -1.50 5.59
CA ILE A 130 7.52 -2.45 4.50
C ILE A 130 8.91 -2.97 4.16
N ASP A 131 9.22 -4.20 4.57
CA ASP A 131 10.46 -4.86 4.18
C ASP A 131 10.24 -5.62 2.87
N VAL A 132 10.76 -5.06 1.78
CA VAL A 132 10.59 -5.59 0.43
C VAL A 132 11.81 -6.45 0.09
N ALA A 133 11.57 -7.71 -0.31
CA ALA A 133 12.63 -8.67 -0.64
C ALA A 133 13.44 -8.21 -1.87
N ASP A 134 12.76 -7.72 -2.91
CA ASP A 134 13.37 -7.19 -4.12
C ASP A 134 13.06 -5.69 -4.28
N PRO A 135 14.06 -4.81 -4.35
CA PRO A 135 13.85 -3.37 -4.55
C PRO A 135 13.00 -3.02 -5.78
N ALA A 136 12.97 -3.87 -6.82
CA ALA A 136 12.13 -3.65 -8.00
C ALA A 136 10.63 -3.72 -7.69
N ASP A 137 10.24 -4.49 -6.66
CA ASP A 137 8.85 -4.67 -6.24
C ASP A 137 8.37 -3.56 -5.30
N ALA A 138 9.23 -2.61 -4.94
CA ALA A 138 8.96 -1.65 -3.87
C ALA A 138 7.77 -0.72 -4.16
N LEU A 139 7.66 -0.23 -5.39
CA LEU A 139 6.53 0.61 -5.81
C LEU A 139 5.21 -0.17 -5.72
N HIS A 140 5.22 -1.40 -6.23
CA HIS A 140 4.06 -2.29 -6.26
C HIS A 140 3.63 -2.71 -4.85
N ALA A 141 4.59 -3.08 -4.00
CA ALA A 141 4.36 -3.40 -2.60
C ALA A 141 3.77 -2.20 -1.86
N LEU A 142 4.32 -1.01 -2.09
CA LEU A 142 3.81 0.23 -1.54
C LEU A 142 2.35 0.48 -1.96
N MET A 143 2.03 0.37 -3.26
CA MET A 143 0.66 0.53 -3.76
C MET A 143 -0.33 -0.41 -3.07
N VAL A 144 0.07 -1.66 -2.82
CA VAL A 144 -0.75 -2.64 -2.10
C VAL A 144 -1.01 -2.22 -0.67
N VAL A 145 0.05 -1.80 0.03
CA VAL A 145 -0.06 -1.30 1.41
C VAL A 145 -0.99 -0.10 1.51
N LEU A 146 -0.86 0.85 0.57
CA LEU A 146 -1.70 2.04 0.49
C LEU A 146 -3.18 1.72 0.23
N ALA A 147 -3.47 0.77 -0.66
CA ALA A 147 -4.84 0.36 -0.94
C ALA A 147 -5.52 -0.32 0.26
N ILE A 148 -4.79 -1.18 0.97
CA ILE A 148 -5.28 -1.83 2.18
C ILE A 148 -5.55 -0.80 3.28
N ASP A 149 -4.66 0.18 3.43
CA ASP A 149 -4.84 1.26 4.39
C ASP A 149 -6.06 2.13 4.08
N ALA A 150 -6.25 2.48 2.81
CA ALA A 150 -7.43 3.21 2.34
C ALA A 150 -8.73 2.46 2.70
N GLU A 151 -8.74 1.13 2.55
CA GLU A 151 -9.88 0.29 2.95
C GLU A 151 -10.18 0.41 4.45
N LYS A 152 -9.15 0.40 5.30
CA LYS A 152 -9.31 0.53 6.75
C LYS A 152 -9.88 1.89 7.14
N CYS A 153 -9.37 2.98 6.56
CA CYS A 153 -9.86 4.34 6.82
C CYS A 153 -11.35 4.51 6.45
N SER A 154 -11.77 3.88 5.35
CA SER A 154 -13.18 3.90 4.91
C SER A 154 -14.13 3.19 5.88
N ARG A 155 -13.64 2.23 6.69
CA ARG A 155 -14.44 1.49 7.68
C ARG A 155 -14.57 2.21 9.03
N SER A 156 -13.70 3.17 9.32
CA SER A 156 -13.69 3.90 10.60
C SER A 156 -14.37 5.27 10.54
N SER A 157 -14.95 5.65 9.39
CA SER A 157 -15.69 6.90 9.19
C SER A 157 -17.20 6.73 9.26
#